data_AF-A0A2T6L352-F1
#
_entry.id   AF-A0A2T6L352-F1
#
_cell.length_a   1.000
_cell.length_b   1.000
_cell.length_c   1.000
_cell.angle_alpha   90.00
_cell.angle_beta   90.00
_cell.angle_gamma   90.00
#
_symmetry.space_group_name_H-M   'P 1'
#
loop_
_entity.id
_entity.type
_entity.pdbx_description
1 polymer ?
#
loop_
_entity_poly.entity_id
_entity_poly.type
_entity_poly.pdbx_seq_one_letter_code
_entity_poly.pdbx_strand_id
1 'polypeptide(L)'
;MDGFSILLVATVFLRGLGAGMITGILLLTMPARSRLGPVPYARALRSMYQSWGVRVYAVVTVLGLLLTIAALTLSVARGEGGWATGLLAACLAATVAGFVGTAGAYPAMRRLWATPDGDQDLVAALLNRFGRWGIASAVCHLLAFTSALGALASI
;
A
#
# COMPACT_ATOMS: atom_id res chain seq x y z
N MET A 1 28.42 2.30 5.53
CA MET A 1 27.02 2.45 5.96
C MET A 1 26.89 1.85 7.34
N ASP A 2 26.36 2.58 8.31
CA ASP A 2 26.11 2.04 9.64
C ASP A 2 24.80 1.22 9.68
N GLY A 3 24.52 0.56 10.80
CA GLY A 3 23.33 -0.28 10.95
C GLY A 3 22.01 0.50 10.76
N PHE A 4 21.99 1.78 11.10
CA PHE A 4 20.82 2.64 10.93
C PHE A 4 20.59 2.99 9.45
N SER A 5 21.66 3.32 8.70
CA SER A 5 21.57 3.53 7.25
C SER A 5 21.06 2.28 6.52
N ILE A 6 21.52 1.09 6.90
CA ILE A 6 21.06 -0.19 6.32
C ILE A 6 19.56 -0.39 6.59
N LEU A 7 19.12 -0.14 7.82
CA LEU A 7 17.72 -0.22 8.21
C LEU A 7 16.85 0.75 7.40
N LEU A 8 17.32 1.99 7.18
CA LEU A 8 16.59 2.96 6.38
C LEU A 8 16.51 2.60 4.91
N VAL A 9 17.60 2.12 4.32
CA VAL A 9 17.59 1.63 2.94
C VAL A 9 16.59 0.48 2.78
N ALA A 10 16.58 -0.48 3.71
CA ALA A 10 15.61 -1.57 3.71
C ALA A 10 14.17 -1.08 3.89
N THR A 11 13.96 -0.07 4.76
CA THR A 11 12.66 0.57 4.98
C THR A 11 12.18 1.24 3.69
N VAL A 12 13.00 2.09 3.07
CA VAL A 12 12.70 2.78 1.80
C VAL A 12 12.38 1.77 0.71
N PHE A 13 13.18 0.71 0.58
CA PHE A 13 12.94 -0.35 -0.40
C PHE A 13 11.57 -1.01 -0.21
N LEU A 14 11.23 -1.46 1.00
CA LEU A 14 9.94 -2.11 1.26
C LEU A 14 8.75 -1.15 1.16
N ARG A 15 8.90 0.12 1.55
CA ARG A 15 7.86 1.14 1.34
C ARG A 15 7.67 1.45 -0.14
N GLY A 16 8.74 1.53 -0.91
CA GLY A 16 8.70 1.69 -2.36
C GLY A 16 8.01 0.52 -3.06
N LEU A 17 8.34 -0.72 -2.69
CA LEU A 17 7.65 -1.91 -3.19
C LEU A 17 6.16 -1.91 -2.83
N GLY A 18 5.82 -1.62 -1.57
CA GLY A 18 4.43 -1.55 -1.10
C GLY A 18 3.61 -0.51 -1.87
N ALA A 19 4.16 0.70 -2.02
CA ALA A 19 3.57 1.77 -2.80
C ALA A 19 3.44 1.40 -4.28
N GLY A 20 4.48 0.83 -4.88
CA GLY A 20 4.48 0.39 -6.27
C GLY A 20 3.42 -0.66 -6.56
N MET A 21 3.23 -1.65 -5.68
CA MET A 21 2.21 -2.68 -5.85
C MET A 21 0.79 -2.12 -5.84
N ILE A 22 0.44 -1.32 -4.82
CA ILE A 22 -0.92 -0.79 -4.71
C ILE A 22 -1.22 0.23 -5.81
N THR A 23 -0.24 1.08 -6.12
CA THR A 23 -0.37 2.12 -7.15
C THR A 23 -0.39 1.49 -8.53
N GLY A 24 0.41 0.45 -8.79
CA GLY A 24 0.40 -0.31 -10.04
C GLY A 24 -0.96 -0.94 -10.29
N ILE A 25 -1.58 -1.54 -9.27
CA ILE A 25 -2.95 -2.06 -9.40
C ILE A 25 -3.90 -0.90 -9.71
N LEU A 26 -3.93 0.16 -8.91
CA LEU A 26 -4.97 1.18 -9.09
C LEU A 26 -4.79 2.05 -10.33
N LEU A 27 -3.56 2.45 -10.68
CA LEU A 27 -3.29 3.28 -11.86
C LEU A 27 -3.35 2.51 -13.16
N LEU A 28 -2.90 1.25 -13.19
CA LEU A 28 -2.93 0.46 -14.42
C LEU A 28 -4.29 -0.21 -14.63
N THR A 29 -4.93 -0.67 -13.56
CA THR A 29 -6.13 -1.50 -13.70
C THR A 29 -7.41 -0.64 -13.69
N MET A 30 -7.47 0.52 -13.02
CA MET A 30 -8.68 1.36 -13.08
C MET A 30 -9.03 1.90 -14.47
N PRO A 31 -8.08 2.42 -15.26
CA PRO A 31 -8.37 2.81 -16.64
C PRO A 31 -8.76 1.61 -17.52
N ALA A 32 -8.27 0.41 -17.20
CA ALA A 32 -8.67 -0.80 -17.92
C ALA A 32 -10.14 -1.15 -17.66
N ARG A 33 -10.70 -0.81 -16.50
CA ARG A 33 -12.13 -1.04 -16.19
C ARG A 33 -13.07 -0.34 -17.18
N SER A 34 -12.79 0.90 -17.57
CA SER A 34 -13.66 1.63 -18.50
C SER A 34 -13.61 1.06 -19.92
N ARG A 35 -12.53 0.35 -20.27
CA ARG A 35 -12.36 -0.31 -21.57
C ARG A 35 -12.89 -1.75 -21.61
N LEU A 36 -12.72 -2.50 -20.52
CA LEU A 36 -13.08 -3.92 -20.43
C LEU A 36 -14.52 -4.17 -19.96
N GLY A 37 -15.12 -3.21 -19.26
CA GLY A 37 -16.38 -3.42 -18.54
C GLY A 37 -16.17 -4.12 -17.18
N PRO A 38 -17.20 -4.11 -16.30
CA PRO A 38 -17.07 -4.52 -14.91
C PRO A 38 -16.77 -6.02 -14.73
N VAL A 39 -17.39 -6.89 -15.54
CA VAL A 39 -17.26 -8.35 -15.40
C VAL A 39 -15.89 -8.87 -15.87
N PRO A 40 -15.40 -8.57 -17.09
CA PRO A 40 -14.06 -9.02 -17.51
C PRO A 40 -12.96 -8.46 -16.60
N TYR A 41 -13.13 -7.22 -16.13
CA TYR A 41 -12.24 -6.60 -15.16
C TYR A 41 -12.24 -7.34 -13.81
N ALA A 42 -13.42 -7.70 -13.28
CA ALA A 42 -13.54 -8.46 -12.05
C ALA A 42 -12.86 -9.84 -12.15
N ARG A 43 -12.98 -10.53 -13.28
CA ARG A 43 -12.29 -11.81 -13.52
C ARG A 43 -10.77 -11.65 -13.46
N ALA A 44 -10.22 -10.61 -14.09
CA ALA A 44 -8.78 -10.32 -14.04
C ALA A 44 -8.33 -10.00 -12.60
N LEU A 45 -9.10 -9.21 -11.85
CA LEU A 45 -8.78 -8.96 -10.44
C LEU A 45 -8.83 -10.23 -9.58
N ARG A 46 -9.82 -11.11 -9.79
CA ARG A 46 -9.89 -12.40 -9.07
C ARG A 46 -8.64 -13.23 -9.31
N SER A 47 -8.19 -13.39 -10.56
CA SER A 47 -6.99 -14.18 -10.87
C SER A 47 -5.71 -13.59 -10.26
N MET A 48 -5.55 -12.27 -10.28
CA MET A 48 -4.40 -11.59 -9.67
C MET A 48 -4.38 -11.74 -8.14
N TYR A 49 -5.53 -11.56 -7.48
CA TYR A 49 -5.59 -11.51 -6.02
C TYR A 49 -5.69 -12.89 -5.36
N GLN A 50 -6.44 -13.83 -5.94
CA GLN A 50 -6.64 -15.18 -5.37
C GLN A 50 -5.41 -16.09 -5.51
N SER A 51 -4.48 -15.77 -6.41
CA SER A 51 -3.21 -16.49 -6.53
C SER A 51 -2.24 -16.07 -5.42
N TRP A 52 -1.34 -15.14 -5.71
CA TRP A 52 -0.30 -14.68 -4.79
C TRP A 52 -0.44 -13.22 -4.38
N GLY A 53 -1.27 -12.43 -5.07
CA GLY A 53 -1.34 -10.98 -4.90
C GLY A 53 -1.59 -10.53 -3.46
N VAL A 54 -2.60 -11.10 -2.79
CA VAL A 54 -2.92 -10.75 -1.39
C VAL A 54 -1.76 -11.09 -0.45
N ARG A 55 -1.15 -12.27 -0.63
CA ARG A 55 -0.09 -12.76 0.27
C ARG A 55 1.17 -11.92 0.14
N VAL A 56 1.62 -11.66 -1.09
CA VAL A 56 2.82 -10.85 -1.36
C VAL A 56 2.60 -9.42 -0.84
N TYR A 57 1.45 -8.81 -1.14
CA TYR A 57 1.14 -7.47 -0.66
C TYR A 57 1.11 -7.39 0.88
N ALA A 58 0.47 -8.35 1.55
CA ALA A 58 0.42 -8.40 3.02
C ALA A 58 1.82 -8.53 3.63
N VAL A 59 2.66 -9.44 3.13
CA VAL A 59 4.02 -9.64 3.62
C VAL A 59 4.85 -8.35 3.49
N VAL A 60 4.88 -7.75 2.31
CA VAL A 60 5.67 -6.53 2.07
C VAL A 60 5.18 -5.34 2.90
N THR A 61 3.86 -5.17 3.00
CA THR A 61 3.29 -4.04 3.74
C THR A 61 3.48 -4.17 5.24
N VAL A 62 3.34 -5.38 5.81
CA VAL A 62 3.61 -5.66 7.22
C VAL A 62 5.10 -5.53 7.54
N LEU A 63 5.98 -6.16 6.75
CA LEU A 63 7.42 -6.08 7.00
C LEU A 63 7.92 -4.63 6.98
N GLY A 64 7.54 -3.83 5.98
CA GLY A 64 7.99 -2.46 5.98
C GLY A 64 7.30 -1.58 7.04
N LEU A 65 6.14 -1.96 7.59
CA LEU A 65 5.60 -1.28 8.80
C LEU A 65 6.52 -1.53 9.99
N LEU A 66 6.92 -2.78 10.20
CA LEU A 66 7.84 -3.15 11.28
C LEU A 66 9.19 -2.41 11.13
N LEU A 67 9.73 -2.33 9.91
CA LEU A 67 10.95 -1.58 9.64
C LEU A 67 10.78 -0.08 9.89
N THR A 68 9.65 0.52 9.50
CA THR A 68 9.37 1.93 9.81
C THR A 68 9.32 2.20 11.31
N ILE A 69 8.70 1.32 12.10
CA ILE A 69 8.68 1.43 13.57
C ILE A 69 10.09 1.33 14.14
N ALA A 70 10.87 0.34 13.69
CA ALA A 70 12.26 0.16 14.13
C ALA A 70 13.12 1.37 13.78
N ALA A 71 13.00 1.89 12.55
CA ALA A 71 13.73 3.05 12.07
C ALA A 71 13.39 4.30 12.90
N LEU A 72 12.10 4.57 13.14
CA LEU A 72 11.68 5.70 13.96
C LEU A 72 12.22 5.59 15.39
N THR A 73 12.09 4.41 16.01
CA THR A 73 12.55 4.17 17.38
C THR A 73 14.06 4.38 17.50
N LEU A 74 14.82 3.86 16.54
CA LEU A 74 16.28 3.99 16.54
C LEU A 74 16.72 5.43 16.23
N SER A 75 16.00 6.14 15.36
CA SER A 75 16.22 7.56 15.07
C SER A 75 16.11 8.41 16.34
N VAL A 76 15.05 8.17 17.14
CA VAL A 76 14.85 8.84 18.43
C VAL A 76 15.96 8.45 19.43
N ALA A 77 16.26 7.15 19.54
CA ALA A 77 17.25 6.65 20.50
C ALA A 77 18.68 7.17 20.23
N ARG A 78 19.02 7.41 18.96
CA ARG A 78 20.32 7.94 18.54
C ARG A 78 20.39 9.47 18.56
N GLY A 79 19.27 10.15 18.75
CA GLY A 79 19.21 11.62 18.67
C GLY A 79 19.45 12.14 17.26
N GLU A 80 19.01 11.41 16.23
CA GLU A 80 19.10 11.87 14.84
C GLU A 80 18.33 13.17 14.65
N GLY A 81 18.72 13.95 13.63
CA GLY A 81 18.17 15.27 13.36
C GLY A 81 16.63 15.30 13.39
N GLY A 82 16.07 16.35 14.00
CA GLY A 82 14.61 16.48 14.19
C GLY A 82 13.81 16.37 12.89
N TRP A 83 14.41 16.77 11.77
CA TRP A 83 13.82 16.62 10.44
C TRP A 83 13.70 15.15 9.99
N ALA A 84 14.79 14.38 10.07
CA ALA A 84 14.78 12.95 9.70
C ALA A 84 13.81 12.15 10.59
N THR A 85 13.85 12.41 11.91
CA THR A 85 12.91 11.80 12.86
C THR A 85 11.47 12.18 12.56
N GLY A 86 11.20 13.45 12.24
CA GLY A 86 9.87 13.93 11.84
C GLY A 86 9.35 13.26 10.57
N LEU A 87 10.21 13.07 9.56
CA LEU A 87 9.86 12.36 8.33
C LEU A 87 9.57 10.87 8.58
N LEU A 88 10.28 10.20 9.48
CA LEU A 88 9.96 8.82 9.87
C LEU A 88 8.64 8.74 10.63
N ALA A 89 8.31 9.72 11.47
CA ALA A 89 7.00 9.80 12.13
C ALA A 89 5.87 10.02 11.11
N ALA A 90 6.07 10.90 10.13
CA ALA A 90 5.14 11.09 9.02
C ALA A 90 4.99 9.82 8.17
N CYS A 91 6.08 9.10 7.90
CA CYS A 91 6.07 7.81 7.22
C CYS A 91 5.21 6.78 7.96
N LEU A 92 5.35 6.70 9.29
CA LEU A 92 4.55 5.80 10.11
C LEU A 92 3.07 6.18 10.10
N ALA A 93 2.74 7.45 10.31
CA ALA A 93 1.37 7.94 10.28
C ALA A 93 0.70 7.66 8.92
N ALA A 94 1.39 7.96 7.82
CA ALA A 94 0.93 7.66 6.47
C ALA A 94 0.77 6.15 6.24
N THR A 95 1.67 5.32 6.76
CA THR A 95 1.55 3.85 6.68
C THR A 95 0.28 3.37 7.39
N VAL A 96 0.01 3.86 8.60
CA VAL A 96 -1.20 3.51 9.37
C VAL A 96 -2.46 3.93 8.62
N ALA A 97 -2.51 5.15 8.07
CA ALA A 97 -3.60 5.61 7.23
C ALA A 97 -3.78 4.74 5.97
N GLY A 98 -2.68 4.27 5.37
CA GLY A 98 -2.68 3.31 4.27
C GLY A 98 -3.38 2.00 4.62
N PHE A 99 -3.11 1.46 5.82
CA PHE A 99 -3.79 0.27 6.33
C PHE A 99 -5.27 0.49 6.59
N VAL A 100 -5.69 1.67 7.02
CA VAL A 100 -7.13 2.02 7.12
C VAL A 100 -7.79 1.94 5.75
N GLY A 101 -7.13 2.48 4.72
CA GLY A 101 -7.60 2.35 3.34
C GLY A 101 -7.70 0.89 2.88
N THR A 102 -6.69 0.07 3.17
CA THR A 102 -6.70 -1.37 2.86
C THR A 102 -7.83 -2.10 3.60
N ALA A 103 -8.07 -1.77 4.87
CA ALA A 103 -9.17 -2.34 5.66
C ALA A 103 -10.55 -1.96 5.11
N GLY A 104 -10.68 -0.77 4.50
CA GLY A 104 -11.90 -0.37 3.78
C GLY A 104 -12.09 -1.07 2.43
N ALA A 105 -10.99 -1.35 1.72
CA ALA A 105 -10.96 -1.98 0.40
C ALA A 105 -11.13 -3.50 0.44
N TYR A 106 -10.48 -4.16 1.39
CA TYR A 106 -10.41 -5.62 1.47
C TYR A 106 -11.77 -6.32 1.56
N PRO A 107 -12.75 -5.86 2.37
CA PRO A 107 -14.08 -6.48 2.42
C PRO A 107 -14.80 -6.45 1.07
N ALA A 108 -14.63 -5.38 0.28
CA ALA A 108 -15.22 -5.27 -1.05
C ALA A 108 -14.59 -6.29 -2.02
N MET A 109 -13.27 -6.43 -1.97
CA MET A 109 -12.54 -7.41 -2.77
C MET A 109 -12.91 -8.85 -2.38
N ARG A 110 -13.00 -9.14 -1.07
CA ARG A 110 -13.41 -10.47 -0.57
C ARG A 110 -14.82 -10.84 -1.03
N ARG A 111 -15.76 -9.88 -1.00
CA ARG A 111 -17.12 -10.10 -1.50
C ARG A 111 -17.15 -10.27 -3.02
N LEU A 112 -16.32 -9.52 -3.76
CA LEU A 112 -16.19 -9.65 -5.22
C LEU A 112 -15.74 -11.05 -5.65
N TRP A 113 -14.86 -11.68 -4.88
CA TRP A 113 -14.40 -13.05 -5.15
C TRP A 113 -15.53 -14.08 -5.08
N ALA A 114 -16.54 -13.86 -4.23
CA ALA A 114 -17.68 -14.76 -4.06
C ALA A 114 -18.90 -14.38 -4.92
N THR A 115 -18.89 -13.20 -5.54
CA THR A 115 -20.03 -12.70 -6.32
C THR A 115 -20.04 -13.33 -7.72
N PRO A 116 -21.13 -13.97 -8.17
CA PRO A 116 -21.28 -14.48 -9.53
C PRO A 116 -21.25 -13.36 -10.57
N ASP A 117 -20.79 -13.67 -11.79
CA ASP A 117 -20.67 -12.68 -12.87
C ASP A 117 -22.01 -12.17 -13.42
N GLY A 118 -23.12 -12.89 -13.13
CA GLY A 118 -24.46 -12.49 -13.58
C GLY A 118 -25.01 -11.24 -12.87
N ASP A 119 -24.49 -10.91 -11.68
CA ASP A 119 -24.91 -9.73 -10.91
C ASP A 119 -23.97 -8.55 -11.19
N GLN A 120 -24.15 -7.94 -12.36
CA GLN A 120 -23.25 -6.89 -12.86
C GLN A 120 -23.29 -5.63 -11.98
N ASP A 121 -24.46 -5.30 -11.42
CA ASP A 121 -24.65 -4.12 -10.57
C ASP A 121 -23.90 -4.26 -9.25
N LEU A 122 -23.99 -5.43 -8.60
CA LEU A 122 -23.23 -5.72 -7.40
C LEU A 122 -21.73 -5.73 -7.68
N VAL A 123 -21.29 -6.35 -8.79
CA VAL A 123 -19.89 -6.34 -9.22
C VAL A 123 -19.38 -4.90 -9.38
N ALA A 124 -20.12 -4.04 -10.08
CA ALA A 124 -19.75 -2.64 -10.28
C ALA A 124 -19.68 -1.86 -8.96
N ALA A 125 -20.64 -2.07 -8.05
CA ALA A 125 -20.65 -1.44 -6.73
C ALA A 125 -19.45 -1.84 -5.87
N LEU A 126 -19.08 -3.13 -5.88
CA LEU A 126 -17.91 -3.64 -5.15
C LEU A 126 -16.61 -3.08 -5.72
N LEU A 127 -16.48 -3.01 -7.04
CA LEU A 127 -15.32 -2.40 -7.71
C LEU A 127 -15.19 -0.91 -7.40
N ASN A 128 -16.30 -0.16 -7.36
CA ASN A 128 -16.31 1.24 -6.94
C ASN A 128 -15.83 1.41 -5.50
N ARG A 129 -16.34 0.59 -4.58
CA ARG A 129 -15.93 0.63 -3.18
C ARG A 129 -14.45 0.28 -3.02
N PHE A 130 -13.99 -0.78 -3.68
CA PHE A 130 -12.58 -1.15 -3.72
C PHE A 130 -11.73 0.00 -4.25
N GLY A 131 -12.17 0.66 -5.32
CA GLY A 131 -11.43 1.76 -5.93
C GLY A 131 -11.26 2.97 -5.03
N ARG A 132 -12.33 3.45 -4.39
CA ARG A 132 -12.25 4.62 -3.51
C ARG A 132 -11.28 4.38 -2.35
N TRP A 133 -11.43 3.26 -1.66
CA TRP A 133 -10.58 2.90 -0.53
C TRP A 133 -9.15 2.54 -0.94
N GLY A 134 -9.00 1.88 -2.09
CA GLY A 134 -7.71 1.58 -2.69
C GLY A 134 -6.93 2.85 -3.02
N ILE A 135 -7.56 3.83 -3.68
CA ILE A 135 -6.92 5.11 -4.03
C ILE A 135 -6.46 5.83 -2.77
N ALA A 136 -7.31 5.92 -1.74
CA ALA A 136 -6.92 6.49 -0.45
C ALA A 136 -5.69 5.78 0.13
N SER A 137 -5.71 4.44 0.16
CA SER A 137 -4.57 3.64 0.63
C SER A 137 -3.29 3.88 -0.19
N ALA A 138 -3.40 3.97 -1.52
CA ALA A 138 -2.25 4.19 -2.39
C ALA A 138 -1.60 5.55 -2.20
N VAL A 139 -2.40 6.61 -2.06
CA VAL A 139 -1.89 7.94 -1.74
C VAL A 139 -1.12 7.90 -0.41
N CYS A 140 -1.68 7.26 0.61
CA CYS A 140 -1.02 7.11 1.90
C CYS A 140 0.30 6.29 1.81
N HIS A 141 0.32 5.20 1.03
CA HIS A 141 1.55 4.43 0.83
C HIS A 141 2.62 5.19 0.03
N LEU A 142 2.22 6.01 -0.96
CA LEU A 142 3.12 6.90 -1.68
C LEU A 142 3.72 7.95 -0.74
N LEU A 143 2.89 8.59 0.10
CA LEU A 143 3.36 9.53 1.12
C LEU A 143 4.32 8.85 2.11
N ALA A 144 4.00 7.63 2.55
CA ALA A 144 4.90 6.87 3.42
C ALA A 144 6.27 6.60 2.76
N PHE A 145 6.27 6.22 1.48
CA PHE A 145 7.49 6.01 0.72
C PHE A 145 8.29 7.31 0.55
N THR A 146 7.67 8.42 0.14
CA THR A 146 8.37 9.69 -0.05
C THR A 146 8.93 10.25 1.25
N SER A 147 8.19 10.11 2.36
CA SER A 147 8.71 10.48 3.69
C SER A 147 9.90 9.62 4.11
N ALA A 148 9.86 8.30 3.90
CA ALA A 148 11.01 7.43 4.20
C ALA A 148 12.23 7.77 3.33
N LEU A 149 12.02 8.04 2.04
CA LEU A 149 13.09 8.45 1.12
C LEU A 149 13.70 9.79 1.53
N GLY A 150 12.85 10.76 1.90
CA GLY A 150 13.30 12.04 2.42
C GLY A 150 14.09 11.91 3.72
N ALA A 151 13.67 11.02 4.62
CA ALA A 151 14.41 10.73 5.84
C ALA A 151 15.81 10.19 5.50
N LEU A 152 15.90 9.18 4.62
CA LEU A 152 17.18 8.61 4.16
C LEU A 152 18.09 9.66 3.50
N ALA A 153 17.54 10.60 2.73
CA ALA A 153 18.31 11.66 2.09
C ALA A 153 18.78 12.76 3.06
N SER A 154 18.30 12.76 4.30
CA SER A 154 18.59 13.79 5.31
C SER A 154 19.62 13.34 6.36
N ILE A 155 20.25 12.19 6.17
CA ILE A 155 21.22 11.56 7.10
C ILE A 155 22.49 11.26 6.33
#